data_AF-A0A941PG94-F1
#
_entry.id   AF-A0A941PG94-F1
#
_cell.length_a   1.000
_cell.length_b   1.000
_cell.length_c   1.000
_cell.angle_alpha   90.00
_cell.angle_beta   90.00
_cell.angle_gamma   90.00
#
_symmetry.space_group_name_H-M   'P 1'
#
loop_
_entity.id
_entity.type
_entity.pdbx_description
1 polymer ?
#
loop_
_entity_poly.entity_id
_entity_poly.type
_entity_poly.pdbx_seq_one_letter_code
_entity_poly.pdbx_strand_id
1 'polypeptide(L)'
;MGAIKVTKKVLAMGWNFSRWVGIGELKKNTQMIKNMAARNLSAKAKNADFKAENFEQLMKHYQMTEADLKKRVHSCNQIMIFCSLFSVLTIAYTIFIFQHHLYLGGLVGILMTLLLWAYVFREHYTKFQIQQRRLKCTIQEWFAHTIGVKLPGDKK
;
A
#
# COMPACT_ATOMS: atom_id res chain seq x y z
N MET A 1 56.20 -11.44 -0.24
CA MET A 1 55.41 -10.43 0.50
C MET A 1 54.01 -10.22 -0.12
N GLY A 2 53.21 -11.29 -0.29
CA GLY A 2 51.90 -11.23 -0.98
C GLY A 2 50.69 -11.60 -0.11
N ALA A 3 50.84 -12.52 0.84
CA ALA A 3 49.73 -13.07 1.62
C ALA A 3 49.09 -12.07 2.60
N ILE A 4 49.88 -11.15 3.19
CA ILE A 4 49.44 -10.21 4.22
C ILE A 4 48.54 -9.09 3.64
N LYS A 5 48.66 -8.78 2.34
CA LYS A 5 47.80 -7.77 1.68
C LYS A 5 46.41 -8.32 1.34
N VAL A 6 46.30 -9.62 1.08
CA VAL A 6 45.01 -10.27 0.76
C VAL A 6 44.16 -10.42 2.02
N THR A 7 44.77 -10.80 3.15
CA THR A 7 44.05 -10.95 4.43
C THR A 7 43.50 -9.63 4.97
N LYS A 8 44.23 -8.52 4.82
CA LYS A 8 43.71 -7.17 5.17
C LYS A 8 42.52 -6.73 4.32
N LYS A 9 42.49 -7.11 3.03
CA LYS A 9 41.34 -6.81 2.15
C LYS A 9 40.11 -7.64 2.50
N VAL A 10 40.27 -8.91 2.88
CA VAL A 10 39.17 -9.80 3.27
C VAL A 10 38.55 -9.37 4.61
N LEU A 11 39.35 -8.99 5.60
CA LEU A 11 38.85 -8.45 6.87
C LEU A 11 38.18 -7.08 6.72
N ALA A 12 38.73 -6.19 5.88
CA ALA A 12 38.10 -4.89 5.58
C ALA A 12 36.79 -5.02 4.77
N MET A 13 36.57 -6.15 4.10
CA MET A 13 35.30 -6.44 3.41
C MET A 13 34.17 -6.76 4.41
N GLY A 14 34.49 -7.38 5.55
CA GLY A 14 33.52 -7.66 6.62
C GLY A 14 33.01 -6.41 7.36
N TRP A 15 33.78 -5.30 7.34
CA TRP A 15 33.40 -4.06 8.05
C TRP A 15 32.57 -3.08 7.20
N ASN A 16 32.24 -3.41 5.96
CA ASN A 16 31.45 -2.55 5.08
C ASN A 16 29.94 -2.76 5.31
N PHE A 17 29.44 -2.39 6.49
CA PHE A 17 28.01 -2.47 6.87
C PHE A 17 27.08 -1.80 5.85
N SER A 18 27.52 -0.68 5.27
CA SER A 18 26.78 0.04 4.20
C SER A 18 26.57 -0.80 2.93
N ARG A 19 27.51 -1.72 2.64
CA ARG A 19 27.47 -2.61 1.48
C ARG A 19 26.66 -3.89 1.78
N TRP A 20 26.67 -4.36 3.04
CA TRP A 20 25.82 -5.47 3.50
C TRP A 20 24.34 -5.07 3.56
N VAL A 21 24.04 -3.87 4.06
CA VAL A 21 22.67 -3.34 4.13
C VAL A 21 22.19 -2.79 2.78
N GLY A 22 23.09 -2.69 1.77
CA GLY A 22 22.72 -2.22 0.44
C GLY A 22 22.21 -0.79 0.43
N ILE A 23 22.78 0.10 1.26
CA ILE A 23 22.33 1.49 1.41
C ILE A 23 22.36 2.25 0.07
N GLY A 24 23.34 1.94 -0.78
CA GLY A 24 23.42 2.47 -2.14
C GLY A 24 22.22 2.07 -3.02
N GLU A 25 21.76 0.83 -2.90
CA GLU A 25 20.60 0.32 -3.64
C GLU A 25 19.28 0.86 -3.06
N LEU A 26 19.18 0.98 -1.73
CA LEU A 26 18.05 1.66 -1.07
C LEU A 26 17.90 3.11 -1.53
N LYS A 27 19.00 3.85 -1.69
CA LYS A 27 18.98 5.24 -2.18
C LYS A 27 18.52 5.31 -3.64
N LYS A 28 19.02 4.42 -4.50
CA LYS A 28 18.59 4.33 -5.90
C LYS A 28 17.10 3.98 -6.02
N ASN A 29 16.64 2.97 -5.27
CA ASN A 29 15.24 2.57 -5.25
C ASN A 29 14.33 3.68 -4.72
N THR A 30 14.75 4.38 -3.67
CA THR A 30 14.00 5.54 -3.14
C THR A 30 13.91 6.66 -4.17
N GLN A 31 15.00 6.94 -4.90
CA GLN A 31 15.01 7.97 -5.93
C GLN A 31 14.17 7.57 -7.16
N MET A 32 14.15 6.30 -7.52
CA MET A 32 13.26 5.75 -8.54
C MET A 32 11.79 5.87 -8.13
N ILE A 33 11.44 5.48 -6.89
CA ILE A 33 10.09 5.64 -6.33
C ILE A 33 9.69 7.11 -6.33
N LYS A 34 10.59 8.03 -5.95
CA LYS A 34 10.35 9.48 -5.98
C LYS A 34 10.07 9.98 -7.39
N ASN A 35 10.85 9.55 -8.38
CA ASN A 35 10.67 9.95 -9.78
C ASN A 35 9.38 9.38 -10.37
N MET A 36 9.03 8.13 -10.04
CA MET A 36 7.75 7.52 -10.44
C MET A 36 6.57 8.21 -9.75
N ALA A 37 6.67 8.53 -8.46
CA ALA A 37 5.65 9.27 -7.74
C ALA A 37 5.46 10.66 -8.32
N ALA A 38 6.54 11.42 -8.57
CA ALA A 38 6.48 12.73 -9.19
C ALA A 38 5.83 12.69 -10.59
N ARG A 39 6.18 11.69 -11.40
CA ARG A 39 5.60 11.51 -12.74
C ARG A 39 4.11 11.14 -12.69
N ASN A 40 3.73 10.21 -11.81
CA ASN A 40 2.34 9.77 -11.68
C ASN A 40 1.45 10.82 -11.02
N LEU A 41 1.97 11.57 -10.04
CA LEU A 41 1.23 12.65 -9.39
C LEU A 41 1.09 13.87 -10.32
N SER A 42 2.11 14.21 -11.11
CA SER A 42 2.04 15.26 -12.12
C SER A 42 1.10 14.90 -13.28
N ALA A 43 1.09 13.64 -13.72
CA ALA A 43 0.13 13.13 -14.70
C ALA A 43 -1.31 13.13 -14.15
N LYS A 44 -1.49 12.85 -12.86
CA LYS A 44 -2.80 12.94 -12.19
C LYS A 44 -3.24 14.40 -12.02
N ALA A 45 -2.31 15.34 -11.80
CA ALA A 45 -2.59 16.78 -11.73
C ALA A 45 -3.07 17.35 -13.07
N LYS A 46 -2.52 16.88 -14.22
CA LYS A 46 -3.04 17.24 -15.55
C LYS A 46 -4.47 16.75 -15.82
N ASN A 47 -4.91 15.68 -15.15
CA ASN A 47 -6.30 15.17 -15.23
C ASN A 47 -7.20 15.72 -14.10
N ALA A 48 -6.67 16.58 -13.23
CA ALA A 48 -7.39 17.12 -12.06
C ALA A 48 -8.12 18.45 -12.35
N ASP A 49 -8.15 18.89 -13.61
CA ASP A 49 -8.82 20.15 -13.99
C ASP A 49 -10.36 20.03 -13.98
N PHE A 50 -10.90 18.81 -13.86
CA PHE A 50 -12.34 18.63 -13.70
C PHE A 50 -12.72 18.59 -12.21
N LYS A 51 -13.01 19.76 -11.66
CA LYS A 51 -13.59 19.96 -10.33
C LYS A 51 -15.08 19.54 -10.34
N ALA A 52 -15.39 18.29 -10.69
CA ALA A 52 -16.76 17.78 -10.59
C ALA A 52 -17.16 17.74 -9.11
N GLU A 53 -18.05 18.63 -8.72
CA GLU A 53 -18.60 18.69 -7.36
C GLU A 53 -19.59 17.56 -7.09
N ASN A 54 -20.09 16.89 -8.14
CA ASN A 54 -21.15 15.90 -8.01
C ASN A 54 -20.84 14.57 -8.74
N PHE A 55 -21.20 13.46 -8.10
CA PHE A 55 -20.97 12.08 -8.58
C PHE A 55 -21.65 11.81 -9.94
N GLU A 56 -22.80 12.44 -10.18
CA GLU A 56 -23.52 12.35 -11.46
C GLU A 56 -22.76 13.00 -12.62
N GLN A 57 -22.06 14.11 -12.40
CA GLN A 57 -21.26 14.76 -13.45
C GLN A 57 -20.04 13.90 -13.82
N LEU A 58 -19.46 13.20 -12.84
CA LEU A 58 -18.39 12.23 -13.06
C LEU A 58 -18.88 10.99 -13.80
N MET A 59 -20.07 10.45 -13.45
CA MET A 59 -20.68 9.34 -14.20
C MET A 59 -20.97 9.73 -15.66
N LYS A 60 -21.50 10.93 -15.91
CA LYS A 60 -21.72 11.45 -17.26
C LYS A 60 -20.42 11.63 -18.04
N HIS A 61 -19.37 12.13 -17.40
CA HIS A 61 -18.06 12.31 -18.03
C HIS A 61 -17.35 10.99 -18.35
N TYR A 62 -17.42 10.01 -17.45
CA TYR A 62 -16.79 8.70 -17.61
C TYR A 62 -17.64 7.69 -18.40
N GLN A 63 -18.85 8.07 -18.86
CA GLN A 63 -19.82 7.17 -19.51
C GLN A 63 -20.07 5.86 -18.73
N MET A 64 -19.90 5.89 -17.40
CA MET A 64 -20.03 4.69 -16.58
C MET A 64 -21.50 4.51 -16.18
N THR A 65 -22.05 3.36 -16.52
CA THR A 65 -23.42 2.98 -16.13
C THR A 65 -23.41 2.48 -14.68
N GLU A 66 -24.51 2.63 -13.94
CA GLU A 66 -24.64 2.09 -12.57
C GLU A 66 -24.32 0.58 -12.47
N ALA A 67 -24.52 -0.15 -13.58
CA ALA A 67 -24.17 -1.56 -13.72
C ALA A 67 -22.66 -1.81 -13.62
N ASP A 68 -21.82 -0.95 -14.19
CA ASP A 68 -20.36 -1.10 -14.14
C ASP A 68 -19.80 -0.77 -12.75
N LEU A 69 -20.46 0.15 -12.05
CA LEU A 69 -20.14 0.49 -10.67
C LEU A 69 -20.41 -0.70 -9.73
N LYS A 70 -21.55 -1.39 -9.91
CA LYS A 70 -21.88 -2.61 -9.17
C LYS A 70 -20.90 -3.75 -9.45
N LYS A 71 -20.51 -3.93 -10.72
CA LYS A 71 -19.45 -4.89 -11.09
C LYS A 71 -18.14 -4.57 -10.39
N ARG A 72 -17.74 -3.30 -10.36
CA ARG A 72 -16.52 -2.83 -9.66
C ARG A 72 -16.57 -3.19 -8.18
N VAL A 73 -17.68 -2.91 -7.50
CA VAL A 73 -17.86 -3.23 -6.07
C VAL A 73 -17.79 -4.74 -5.82
N HIS A 74 -18.38 -5.54 -6.71
CA HIS A 74 -18.30 -7.00 -6.60
C HIS A 74 -16.85 -7.49 -6.73
N SER A 75 -16.08 -6.98 -7.68
CA SER A 75 -14.66 -7.31 -7.83
C SER A 75 -13.84 -6.88 -6.62
N CYS A 76 -14.08 -5.68 -6.08
CA CYS A 76 -13.44 -5.20 -4.85
C CYS A 76 -13.71 -6.16 -3.67
N ASN A 77 -14.94 -6.66 -3.55
CA ASN A 77 -15.32 -7.59 -2.48
C ASN A 77 -14.62 -8.96 -2.62
N GLN A 78 -14.50 -9.48 -3.84
CA GLN A 78 -13.76 -10.72 -4.10
C GLN A 78 -12.28 -10.58 -3.75
N ILE A 79 -11.65 -9.47 -4.16
CA ILE A 79 -10.25 -9.19 -3.84
C ILE A 79 -10.06 -9.06 -2.33
N MET A 80 -10.96 -8.36 -1.64
CA MET A 80 -10.91 -8.22 -0.18
C MET A 80 -10.94 -9.57 0.54
N ILE A 81 -11.86 -10.47 0.16
CA ILE A 81 -11.95 -11.81 0.74
C ILE A 81 -10.68 -12.62 0.44
N PHE A 82 -10.21 -12.59 -0.81
CA PHE A 82 -9.01 -13.31 -1.22
C PHE A 82 -7.76 -12.83 -0.45
N CYS A 83 -7.53 -11.52 -0.39
CA CYS A 83 -6.42 -10.94 0.35
C CYS A 83 -6.53 -11.20 1.87
N SER A 84 -7.74 -11.21 2.43
CA SER A 84 -7.95 -11.56 3.84
C SER A 84 -7.57 -13.01 4.13
N LEU A 85 -8.01 -13.95 3.30
CA LEU A 85 -7.66 -15.38 3.45
C LEU A 85 -6.15 -15.59 3.30
N PHE A 86 -5.55 -14.96 2.28
CA PHE A 86 -4.12 -15.06 2.04
C PHE A 86 -3.28 -14.43 3.17
N SER A 87 -3.78 -13.36 3.78
CA SER A 87 -3.13 -12.75 4.95
C SER A 87 -3.08 -13.71 6.14
N VAL A 88 -4.17 -14.43 6.43
CA VAL A 88 -4.21 -15.44 7.50
C VAL A 88 -3.20 -16.55 7.24
N LEU A 89 -3.13 -17.06 6.01
CA LEU A 89 -2.13 -18.07 5.61
C LEU A 89 -0.70 -17.56 5.76
N THR A 90 -0.44 -16.32 5.37
CA THR A 90 0.88 -15.68 5.48
C THR A 90 1.29 -15.51 6.94
N ILE A 91 0.37 -15.15 7.83
CA ILE A 91 0.62 -15.06 9.28
C ILE A 91 0.98 -16.43 9.84
N ALA A 92 0.20 -17.48 9.52
CA ALA A 92 0.48 -18.84 9.97
C ALA A 92 1.87 -19.31 9.50
N TYR A 93 2.21 -19.06 8.23
CA TYR A 93 3.52 -19.37 7.66
C TYR A 93 4.66 -18.57 8.33
N THR A 94 4.41 -17.30 8.65
CA THR A 94 5.37 -16.45 9.35
C THR A 94 5.69 -17.01 10.74
N ILE A 95 4.68 -17.45 11.50
CA ILE A 95 4.86 -18.08 12.81
C ILE A 95 5.69 -19.36 12.69
N PHE A 96 5.41 -20.18 11.67
CA PHE A 96 6.19 -21.39 11.39
C PHE A 96 7.68 -21.09 11.11
N ILE A 97 7.98 -20.06 10.30
CA ILE A 97 9.36 -19.64 10.02
C ILE A 97 10.09 -19.17 11.29
N PHE A 98 9.39 -18.47 12.19
CA PHE A 98 9.98 -18.02 13.44
C PHE A 98 10.41 -19.18 14.35
N GLN A 99 9.69 -20.31 14.33
CA GLN A 99 10.07 -21.52 15.08
C GLN A 99 11.39 -22.13 14.59
N HIS A 100 11.75 -21.95 13.32
CA HIS A 100 13.02 -22.40 12.76
C HIS A 100 14.19 -21.41 12.99
N HIS A 101 14.00 -20.36 13.79
CA HIS A 101 14.99 -19.29 14.04
C HIS A 101 15.42 -18.48 12.79
N LEU A 102 14.66 -18.55 11.70
CA LEU A 102 14.89 -17.73 10.50
C LEU A 102 14.26 -16.33 10.68
N TYR A 103 14.90 -15.48 11.49
CA TYR A 103 14.38 -14.13 11.80
C TYR A 103 14.21 -13.23 10.57
N LEU A 104 15.12 -13.30 9.59
CA LEU A 104 15.00 -12.55 8.32
C LEU A 104 13.79 -12.99 7.50
N GLY A 105 13.51 -14.30 7.45
CA GLY A 105 12.33 -14.83 6.75
C GLY A 105 11.03 -14.40 7.43
N GLY A 106 11.01 -14.41 8.77
CA GLY A 106 9.89 -13.93 9.56
C GLY A 106 9.60 -12.44 9.33
N LEU A 107 10.65 -11.61 9.24
CA LEU A 107 10.51 -10.19 8.94
C LEU A 107 9.89 -9.94 7.55
N VAL A 108 10.29 -10.71 6.54
CA VAL A 108 9.69 -10.64 5.19
C VAL A 108 8.21 -11.07 5.24
N GLY A 109 7.88 -12.11 6.01
CA GLY A 109 6.50 -12.55 6.23
C GLY A 109 5.61 -11.48 6.87
N ILE A 110 6.13 -10.79 7.90
CA ILE A 110 5.44 -9.65 8.55
C ILE A 110 5.20 -8.51 7.53
N LEU A 111 6.22 -8.15 6.75
CA LEU A 111 6.08 -7.11 5.73
C LEU A 111 5.03 -7.48 4.68
N MET A 112 4.98 -8.75 4.26
CA MET A 112 3.96 -9.21 3.33
C MET A 112 2.56 -9.14 3.92
N THR A 113 2.36 -9.61 5.16
CA THR A 113 1.09 -9.48 5.86
C THR A 113 0.62 -8.02 5.92
N LEU A 114 1.52 -7.09 6.26
CA LEU A 114 1.21 -5.67 6.33
C LEU A 114 0.82 -5.10 4.95
N LEU A 115 1.50 -5.55 3.88
CA LEU A 115 1.18 -5.17 2.51
C LEU A 115 -0.22 -5.66 2.10
N LEU A 116 -0.55 -6.92 2.42
CA LEU A 116 -1.89 -7.48 2.17
C LEU A 116 -2.98 -6.73 2.94
N TRP A 117 -2.73 -6.38 4.19
CA TRP A 117 -3.67 -5.56 4.97
C TRP A 117 -3.86 -4.16 4.37
N ALA A 118 -2.80 -3.54 3.84
CA ALA A 118 -2.92 -2.27 3.14
C ALA A 118 -3.82 -2.38 1.89
N TYR A 119 -3.75 -3.51 1.16
CA TYR A 119 -4.68 -3.79 0.05
C TYR A 119 -6.12 -3.94 0.53
N VAL A 120 -6.38 -4.73 1.57
CA VAL A 120 -7.72 -4.90 2.15
C VAL A 120 -8.30 -3.55 2.59
N PHE A 121 -7.50 -2.73 3.27
CA PHE A 121 -7.90 -1.38 3.69
C PHE A 121 -8.27 -0.50 2.49
N ARG A 122 -7.45 -0.51 1.44
CA ARG A 122 -7.68 0.27 0.22
C ARG A 122 -8.99 -0.14 -0.47
N GLU A 123 -9.26 -1.43 -0.58
CA GLU A 123 -10.50 -1.95 -1.18
C GLU A 123 -11.72 -1.61 -0.32
N HIS A 124 -11.60 -1.72 1.01
CA HIS A 124 -12.65 -1.34 1.94
C HIS A 124 -13.00 0.16 1.83
N TYR A 125 -11.97 1.02 1.74
CA TYR A 125 -12.16 2.45 1.53
C TYR A 125 -12.80 2.76 0.17
N THR A 126 -12.37 2.07 -0.89
CA THR A 126 -12.95 2.24 -2.24
C THR A 126 -14.44 1.85 -2.27
N LYS A 127 -14.81 0.76 -1.59
CA LYS A 127 -16.21 0.35 -1.43
C LYS A 127 -17.03 1.42 -0.71
N PHE A 128 -16.49 1.99 0.36
CA PHE A 128 -17.15 3.05 1.12
C PHE A 128 -17.37 4.33 0.28
N GLN A 129 -16.36 4.74 -0.49
CA GLN A 129 -16.47 5.89 -1.40
C GLN A 129 -17.57 5.70 -2.45
N ILE A 130 -17.70 4.47 -2.98
CA ILE A 130 -18.76 4.13 -3.94
C ILE A 130 -20.14 4.15 -3.27
N GLN A 131 -20.25 3.64 -2.04
CA GLN A 131 -21.51 3.61 -1.29
C GLN A 131 -22.01 5.01 -0.92
N GLN A 132 -21.11 5.89 -0.49
CA GLN A 132 -21.51 7.26 -0.10
C GLN A 132 -21.73 8.20 -1.30
N ARG A 133 -21.40 7.78 -2.54
CA ARG A 133 -21.50 8.62 -3.75
C ARG A 133 -20.86 10.01 -3.59
N ARG A 134 -19.83 10.16 -2.73
CA ARG A 134 -19.10 11.41 -2.49
C ARG A 134 -17.59 11.17 -2.65
N LEU A 135 -16.98 11.80 -3.66
CA LEU A 135 -15.54 11.68 -3.92
C LEU A 135 -14.66 12.45 -2.92
N LYS A 136 -15.26 13.34 -2.11
CA LYS A 136 -14.57 14.19 -1.12
C LYS A 136 -14.75 13.70 0.33
N CYS A 137 -15.02 12.42 0.57
CA CYS A 137 -15.07 11.91 1.94
C CYS A 137 -13.64 11.86 2.51
N THR A 138 -13.45 12.40 3.71
CA THR A 138 -12.13 12.44 4.37
C THR A 138 -11.87 11.10 5.08
N ILE A 139 -10.61 10.64 5.14
CA ILE A 139 -10.25 9.39 5.86
C ILE A 139 -10.71 9.43 7.33
N GLN A 140 -10.76 10.64 7.93
CA GLN A 140 -11.29 10.88 9.27
C GLN A 140 -12.79 10.57 9.39
N GLU A 141 -13.60 10.91 8.39
CA GLU A 141 -15.04 10.62 8.35
C GLU A 141 -15.30 9.12 8.16
N TRP A 142 -14.50 8.47 7.32
CA TRP A 142 -14.55 7.02 7.16
C TRP A 142 -14.25 6.30 8.48
N PHE A 143 -13.18 6.70 9.19
CA PHE A 143 -12.79 6.08 10.44
C PHE A 143 -13.79 6.34 11.58
N ALA A 144 -14.37 7.54 11.61
CA ALA A 144 -15.45 7.90 12.53
C ALA A 144 -16.70 7.05 12.29
N HIS A 145 -17.09 6.88 11.02
CA HIS A 145 -18.26 6.06 10.64
C HIS A 145 -18.03 4.56 10.90
N THR A 146 -16.82 4.03 10.69
CA THR A 146 -16.52 2.61 10.96
C THR A 146 -16.44 2.29 12.45
N ILE A 147 -16.01 3.23 13.29
CA ILE A 147 -15.87 3.03 14.74
C ILE A 147 -17.11 3.53 15.51
N GLY A 148 -18.05 4.19 14.82
CA GLY A 148 -19.26 4.75 15.44
C GLY A 148 -18.98 6.00 16.29
N VAL A 149 -17.84 6.66 16.08
CA VAL A 149 -17.47 7.90 16.79
C VAL A 149 -18.11 9.08 16.07
N LYS A 150 -18.89 9.89 16.80
CA LYS A 150 -19.55 11.09 16.27
C LYS A 150 -18.52 12.21 16.11
N LEU A 151 -18.36 12.76 14.90
CA LEU A 151 -17.42 13.86 14.64
C LEU A 151 -17.98 15.21 15.14
N PRO A 152 -17.16 16.08 15.76
CA PRO A 152 -17.56 17.37 16.32
C PRO A 152 -17.72 18.47 15.25
N GLY A 153 -18.49 18.20 14.20
CA GLY A 153 -18.69 19.15 13.09
C GLY A 153 -19.99 18.98 12.28
N ASP A 154 -20.80 17.97 12.58
CA ASP A 154 -22.10 17.74 11.93
C ASP A 154 -23.15 18.68 12.54
N LYS A 155 -23.23 19.90 12.02
CA LYS A 155 -24.34 20.81 12.31
C LYS A 155 -25.55 20.34 11.48
N LYS A 156 -26.62 20.00 12.21
CA LYS A 156 -27.98 19.80 11.68
C LYS A 156 -28.41 20.94 10.76
#